data_AF-A0A895A961-F1
#
_entry.id   AF-A0A895A961-F1
#
_cell.length_a   1.000
_cell.length_b   1.000
_cell.length_c   1.000
_cell.angle_alpha   90.00
_cell.angle_beta   90.00
_cell.angle_gamma   90.00
#
_symmetry.space_group_name_H-M   'P 1'
#
loop_
_entity.id
_entity.type
_entity.pdbx_description
1 polymer ?
#
loop_
_entity_poly.entity_id
_entity_poly.type
_entity_poly.pdbx_seq_one_letter_code
_entity_poly.pdbx_strand_id
1 'polypeptide(L)'
;MDETEILPDNELQDVSTVAWRLLRVAAGYEQREVEREVTDLVQAHLSMLENGTRALSMDRRRVLFDLYATELTEEQIAAIVHNF
;
A
#
# COMPACT_ATOMS: atom_id res chain seq x y z
N MET A 1 -4.93 -23.29 -5.59
CA MET A 1 -4.20 -22.44 -4.65
C MET A 1 -4.39 -21.05 -5.19
N ASP A 2 -5.06 -20.17 -4.45
CA ASP A 2 -5.20 -18.77 -4.89
C ASP A 2 -3.80 -18.16 -4.87
N GLU A 3 -3.22 -17.97 -6.04
CA GLU A 3 -1.90 -17.34 -6.27
C GLU A 3 -1.96 -15.80 -6.07
N THR A 4 -3.01 -15.29 -5.43
CA THR A 4 -3.38 -13.87 -5.48
C THR A 4 -3.17 -13.12 -4.16
N GLU A 5 -2.84 -13.80 -3.06
CA GLU A 5 -2.54 -13.14 -1.79
C GLU A 5 -1.03 -13.01 -1.58
N ILE A 6 -0.44 -11.98 -2.19
CA ILE A 6 0.99 -11.67 -2.10
C ILE A 6 1.39 -11.34 -0.63
N LEU A 7 0.45 -10.84 0.18
CA LEU A 7 0.68 -10.53 1.59
C LEU A 7 -0.58 -10.79 2.43
N PRO A 8 -0.52 -11.62 3.49
CA PRO A 8 -1.68 -11.89 4.35
C PRO A 8 -2.01 -10.68 5.24
N ASP A 9 -3.26 -10.60 5.71
CA ASP A 9 -3.77 -9.44 6.47
C ASP A 9 -2.94 -9.07 7.71
N ASN A 10 -2.42 -10.06 8.44
CA ASN A 10 -1.59 -9.83 9.61
C ASN A 10 -0.28 -9.12 9.24
N GLU A 11 0.35 -9.52 8.14
CA GLU A 11 1.57 -8.88 7.64
C GLU A 11 1.26 -7.48 7.07
N LEU A 12 0.14 -7.35 6.36
CA LEU A 12 -0.34 -6.07 5.82
C LEU A 12 -0.66 -5.03 6.92
N GLN A 13 -1.11 -5.50 8.08
CA GLN A 13 -1.34 -4.65 9.24
C GLN A 13 -0.03 -4.07 9.80
N ASP A 14 1.06 -4.83 9.71
CA ASP A 14 2.37 -4.50 10.25
C ASP A 14 3.25 -3.70 9.28
N VAL A 15 2.84 -3.52 8.02
CA VAL A 15 3.53 -2.67 7.04
C VAL A 15 3.71 -1.25 7.59
N SER A 16 4.96 -0.81 7.63
CA SER A 16 5.34 0.49 8.18
C SER A 16 4.87 1.66 7.32
N THR A 17 4.78 2.85 7.92
CA THR A 17 4.35 4.07 7.21
C THR A 17 5.32 4.43 6.08
N VAL A 18 6.61 4.12 6.26
CA VAL A 18 7.65 4.32 5.24
C VAL A 18 7.50 3.31 4.12
N ALA A 19 7.27 2.04 4.43
CA ALA A 19 7.02 1.01 3.44
C ALA A 19 5.80 1.36 2.56
N TRP A 20 4.70 1.85 3.14
CA TRP A 20 3.55 2.34 2.38
C TRP A 20 3.90 3.44 1.36
N ARG A 21 4.71 4.41 1.78
CA ARG A 21 5.16 5.47 0.89
C ARG A 21 6.07 4.94 -0.22
N LEU A 22 6.96 4.01 0.10
CA LEU A 22 7.88 3.40 -0.86
C LEU A 22 7.15 2.54 -1.87
N LEU A 23 6.18 1.72 -1.45
CA LEU A 23 5.34 0.93 -2.35
C LEU A 23 4.65 1.83 -3.37
N ARG A 24 4.01 2.92 -2.90
CA ARG A 24 3.34 3.87 -3.81
C ARG A 24 4.30 4.49 -4.84
N VAL A 25 5.45 4.97 -4.37
CA VAL A 25 6.44 5.63 -5.25
C VAL A 25 7.08 4.64 -6.21
N ALA A 26 7.39 3.43 -5.77
CA ALA A 26 7.96 2.38 -6.62
C ALA A 26 6.96 1.92 -7.69
N ALA A 27 5.67 1.86 -7.34
CA ALA A 27 4.57 1.60 -8.28
C ALA A 27 4.27 2.79 -9.21
N GLY A 28 5.00 3.91 -9.09
CA GLY A 28 4.89 5.05 -9.99
C GLY A 28 3.72 6.00 -9.71
N TYR A 29 3.00 5.85 -8.61
CA TYR A 29 1.83 6.67 -8.29
C TYR A 29 2.16 7.93 -7.48
N GLU A 30 1.60 9.06 -7.89
CA GLU A 30 1.41 10.21 -7.00
C GLU A 30 0.16 10.02 -6.12
N GLN A 31 0.12 10.68 -4.95
CA GLN A 31 -1.06 10.58 -4.06
C GLN A 31 -2.37 11.01 -4.73
N ARG A 32 -2.31 11.98 -5.66
CA ARG A 32 -3.49 12.44 -6.41
C ARG A 32 -3.96 11.44 -7.46
N GLU A 33 -3.07 10.62 -7.97
CA GLU A 33 -3.41 9.58 -8.95
C GLU A 33 -4.11 8.42 -8.24
N VAL A 34 -3.62 8.03 -7.06
CA VAL A 34 -4.29 7.01 -6.22
C VAL A 34 -5.74 7.39 -5.90
N GLU A 35 -6.02 8.68 -5.64
CA GLU A 35 -7.40 9.15 -5.40
C GLU A 35 -8.33 8.96 -6.61
N ARG A 36 -7.78 8.92 -7.82
CA ARG A 36 -8.56 8.65 -9.04
C ARG A 36 -8.80 7.16 -9.27
N GLU A 37 -7.85 6.32 -8.87
CA GLU A 37 -7.93 4.86 -9.03
C GLU A 37 -8.75 4.19 -7.91
N VAL A 38 -8.68 4.72 -6.68
CA VAL A 38 -9.31 4.12 -5.50
C VAL A 38 -10.48 4.98 -5.03
N THR A 39 -11.70 4.50 -5.31
CA THR A 39 -12.92 5.12 -4.80
C THR A 39 -12.89 5.18 -3.27
N ASP A 40 -13.42 6.27 -2.70
CA ASP A 40 -13.48 6.54 -1.25
C ASP A 40 -12.12 6.73 -0.54
N LEU A 41 -11.03 6.90 -1.29
CA LEU A 41 -9.72 7.20 -0.75
C LEU A 41 -9.18 8.51 -1.30
N VAL A 42 -9.10 9.53 -0.45
CA VAL A 42 -8.59 10.87 -0.81
C VAL A 42 -7.13 11.05 -0.41
N GLN A 43 -6.47 12.04 -1.00
CA GLN A 43 -5.08 12.38 -0.71
C GLN A 43 -4.78 12.52 0.80
N ALA A 44 -5.72 13.05 1.59
CA ALA A 44 -5.57 13.20 3.04
C ALA A 44 -5.46 11.84 3.77
N HIS A 45 -6.16 10.80 3.30
CA HIS A 45 -6.05 9.44 3.85
C HIS A 45 -4.63 8.87 3.64
N LEU A 46 -4.06 9.06 2.44
CA LEU A 46 -2.69 8.63 2.12
C LEU A 46 -1.66 9.38 2.95
N SER A 47 -1.82 10.70 3.06
CA SER A 47 -0.94 11.52 3.89
C SER A 47 -0.97 11.08 5.35
N MET A 48 -2.12 10.67 5.88
CA MET A 48 -2.20 10.17 7.26
C MET A 48 -1.56 8.80 7.43
N LEU A 49 -1.71 7.90 6.46
CA LEU A 49 -1.08 6.58 6.45
C LEU A 49 0.44 6.71 6.40
N GLU A 50 0.96 7.48 5.45
CA GLU A 50 2.41 7.61 5.18
C GLU A 50 3.17 8.37 6.27
N ASN A 51 2.47 9.20 7.06
CA ASN A 51 3.04 9.94 8.18
C ASN A 51 2.70 9.34 9.56
N GLY A 52 1.95 8.23 9.61
CA GLY A 52 1.62 7.55 10.86
C GLY A 52 0.66 8.29 11.79
N THR A 53 -0.10 9.27 11.28
CA THR A 53 -1.01 10.08 12.11
C THR A 53 -2.38 9.41 12.31
N ARG A 54 -2.78 8.52 11.40
CA ARG A 54 -3.99 7.69 11.53
C ARG A 54 -3.89 6.43 10.69
N ALA A 55 -4.29 5.30 11.26
CA ALA A 55 -4.39 4.04 10.53
C ALA A 55 -5.62 3.99 9.61
N LEU A 56 -5.46 3.44 8.41
CA LEU A 56 -6.57 3.02 7.56
C LEU A 56 -7.14 1.67 8.04
N SER A 57 -8.40 1.40 7.70
CA SER A 57 -9.00 0.08 7.86
C SER A 57 -8.26 -0.97 7.03
N MET A 58 -8.37 -2.24 7.42
CA MET A 58 -7.75 -3.35 6.68
C MET A 58 -8.21 -3.42 5.23
N ASP A 59 -9.51 -3.31 4.97
CA ASP A 59 -10.04 -3.32 3.59
C ASP A 59 -9.40 -2.24 2.71
N ARG A 60 -9.18 -1.03 3.25
CA ARG A 60 -8.55 0.07 2.51
C ARG A 60 -7.06 -0.16 2.30
N ARG A 61 -6.38 -0.77 3.28
CA ARG A 61 -4.98 -1.18 3.11
C ARG A 61 -4.87 -2.22 2.00
N ARG A 62 -5.76 -3.21 1.98
CA ARG A 62 -5.77 -4.26 0.96
C ARG A 62 -5.93 -3.67 -0.43
N VAL A 63 -6.94 -2.82 -0.62
CA VAL A 63 -7.17 -2.16 -1.92
C VAL A 63 -5.96 -1.33 -2.38
N LEU A 64 -5.31 -0.60 -1.47
CA LEU A 64 -4.09 0.16 -1.80
C LEU A 64 -2.91 -0.75 -2.16
N PHE A 65 -2.72 -1.82 -1.37
CA PHE A 65 -1.64 -2.76 -1.60
C PHE A 65 -1.81 -3.45 -2.94
N ASP A 66 -3.00 -3.94 -3.24
CA ASP A 66 -3.32 -4.60 -4.51
C ASP A 66 -3.08 -3.66 -5.70
N LEU A 67 -3.47 -2.38 -5.58
CA LEU A 67 -3.18 -1.37 -6.60
C LEU A 67 -1.67 -1.19 -6.84
N TYR A 68 -0.87 -1.12 -5.78
CA TYR A 68 0.58 -0.96 -5.94
C TYR A 68 1.24 -2.24 -6.44
N ALA A 69 0.73 -3.40 -6.04
CA ALA A 69 1.27 -4.69 -6.41
C ALA A 69 1.07 -5.02 -7.90
N THR A 70 0.12 -4.40 -8.61
CA THR A 70 -0.01 -4.60 -10.07
C THR A 70 1.19 -4.07 -10.85
N GLU A 71 1.89 -3.07 -10.31
CA GLU A 71 3.03 -2.41 -10.96
C GLU A 71 4.39 -2.89 -10.43
N LEU A 72 4.39 -3.79 -9.45
CA LEU A 72 5.60 -4.24 -8.74
C LEU A 72 5.80 -5.74 -8.84
N THR A 73 7.06 -6.18 -8.88
CA THR A 73 7.37 -7.61 -8.73
C THR A 73 7.30 -8.02 -7.26
N GLU A 74 7.07 -9.32 -7.01
CA GLU A 74 7.07 -9.89 -5.65
C GLU A 74 8.38 -9.58 -4.90
N GLU A 75 9.53 -9.59 -5.59
CA GLU A 75 10.82 -9.25 -4.97
C GLU A 75 10.89 -7.78 -4.56
N GLN A 76 10.34 -6.86 -5.34
CA GLN A 76 10.29 -5.44 -4.98
C GLN A 76 9.38 -5.21 -3.78
N ILE A 77 8.21 -5.86 -3.77
CA ILE A 77 7.26 -5.80 -2.65
C ILE A 77 7.92 -6.34 -1.38
N ALA A 78 8.49 -7.54 -1.43
CA ALA A 78 9.15 -8.17 -0.29
C ALA A 78 10.35 -7.33 0.20
N ALA A 79 11.14 -6.76 -0.72
CA ALA A 79 12.24 -5.89 -0.36
C ALA A 79 11.77 -4.63 0.37
N ILE A 80 10.66 -4.02 -0.05
CA ILE A 80 10.12 -2.82 0.60
C ILE A 80 9.50 -3.17 1.96
N VAL A 81 8.64 -4.18 2.03
CA VAL A 81 7.89 -4.54 3.23
C VAL A 81 8.79 -5.07 4.35
N HIS A 82 9.85 -5.83 4.04
CA HIS A 82 10.69 -6.44 5.06
C HIS A 82 11.88 -5.60 5.51
N ASN A 83 12.27 -4.55 4.76
CA ASN A 83 13.44 -3.74 5.10
C ASN A 83 13.11 -2.35 5.67
N PHE A 84 11.85 -1.93 5.67
CA PHE A 84 11.42 -0.59 6.09
C PHE A 84 10.19 -0.63 6.98
#